data_AF-A0AAW5KLV3-F1
#
_entry.id   AF-A0AAW5KLV3-F1
#
_cell.length_a   1.000
_cell.length_b   1.000
_cell.length_c   1.000
_cell.angle_alpha   90.00
_cell.angle_beta   90.00
_cell.angle_gamma   90.00
#
_symmetry.space_group_name_H-M   'P 1'
#
loop_
_entity.id
_entity.type
_entity.pdbx_description
1 polymer ?
#
loop_
_entity_poly.entity_id
_entity_poly.type
_entity_poly.pdbx_seq_one_letter_code
_entity_poly.pdbx_strand_id
1 'polypeptide(L)'
;MNHVANSYDIETAISFASLFCPEIIEVDDCIFISEFYNGNIMELRELYKNTKDIEMFVNSWSLQSLVKECDVINSSGDYIEEFAKAIQYFWQLRVNSLFPSRDIVVEIGEEIMGEEGLTVTLYQKGQPK
;
A
#
# COMPACT_ATOMS: atom_id res chain seq x y z
N MET A 1 9.21 -3.32 -24.81
CA MET A 1 8.45 -4.59 -24.70
C MET A 1 9.33 -5.83 -24.85
N ASN A 2 10.21 -5.96 -25.85
CA ASN A 2 11.11 -7.13 -25.97
C ASN A 2 12.10 -7.34 -24.82
N HIS A 3 12.50 -6.27 -24.10
CA HIS A 3 13.40 -6.42 -22.94
C HIS A 3 12.74 -7.08 -21.72
N VAL A 4 11.45 -6.82 -21.46
CA VAL A 4 10.75 -7.38 -20.29
C VAL A 4 10.57 -8.90 -20.44
N ALA A 5 10.14 -9.34 -21.63
CA ALA A 5 9.94 -10.76 -21.94
C ALA A 5 11.25 -11.58 -21.96
N ASN A 6 12.40 -10.92 -22.13
CA ASN A 6 13.72 -11.58 -22.16
C ASN A 6 14.41 -11.59 -20.79
N SER A 7 13.85 -10.93 -19.78
CA SER A 7 14.50 -10.73 -18.47
C SER A 7 13.74 -11.33 -17.29
N TYR A 8 12.42 -11.52 -17.38
CA TYR A 8 11.60 -12.07 -16.30
C TYR A 8 10.47 -12.95 -16.85
N ASP A 9 10.00 -13.91 -16.05
CA ASP A 9 8.82 -14.71 -16.38
C ASP A 9 7.51 -13.94 -16.16
N ILE A 10 6.42 -14.49 -16.68
CA ILE A 10 5.08 -13.87 -16.59
C ILE A 10 4.62 -13.79 -15.12
N GLU A 11 4.99 -14.76 -14.30
CA GLU A 11 4.64 -14.78 -12.87
C GLU A 11 5.25 -13.58 -12.14
N THR A 12 6.52 -13.30 -12.37
CA THR A 12 7.21 -12.11 -11.83
C THR A 12 6.52 -10.83 -12.28
N ALA A 13 6.13 -10.73 -13.55
CA ALA A 13 5.42 -9.56 -14.07
C ALA A 13 4.04 -9.37 -13.41
N ILE A 14 3.31 -10.45 -13.15
CA ILE A 14 2.02 -10.42 -12.44
C ILE A 14 2.21 -9.98 -10.99
N SER A 15 3.22 -10.50 -10.29
CA SER A 15 3.53 -10.13 -8.91
C SER A 15 3.87 -8.64 -8.75
N PHE A 16 4.64 -8.07 -9.68
CA PHE A 16 4.86 -6.62 -9.68
C PHE A 16 3.58 -5.84 -10.02
N ALA A 17 2.75 -6.35 -10.94
CA ALA A 17 1.49 -5.70 -11.26
C ALA A 17 0.53 -5.65 -10.07
N SER A 18 0.43 -6.71 -9.26
CA SER A 18 -0.38 -6.71 -8.03
C SER A 18 0.18 -5.76 -6.98
N LEU A 19 1.49 -5.64 -6.87
CA LEU A 19 2.14 -4.67 -5.98
C LEU A 19 1.78 -3.22 -6.34
N PHE A 20 1.79 -2.85 -7.62
CA PHE A 20 1.46 -1.49 -8.06
C PHE A 20 -0.04 -1.23 -8.16
N CYS A 21 -0.85 -2.25 -8.46
CA CYS A 21 -2.30 -2.12 -8.63
C CYS A 21 -3.02 -3.20 -7.80
N PRO A 22 -2.96 -3.10 -6.46
CA PRO A 22 -3.56 -4.10 -5.59
C PRO A 22 -5.08 -4.11 -5.74
N GLU A 23 -5.67 -5.22 -5.30
CA GLU A 23 -7.10 -5.28 -5.09
C GLU A 23 -7.45 -4.45 -3.86
N ILE A 24 -8.37 -3.49 -4.04
CA ILE A 24 -8.86 -2.62 -2.97
C ILE A 24 -10.31 -2.99 -2.70
N ILE A 25 -10.62 -3.23 -1.43
CA ILE A 25 -11.95 -3.63 -0.95
C ILE A 25 -12.52 -2.59 0.01
N GLU A 26 -13.84 -2.54 0.11
CA GLU A 26 -14.55 -1.75 1.10
C GLU A 26 -15.26 -2.68 2.10
N VAL A 27 -15.01 -2.46 3.39
CA VAL A 27 -15.61 -3.23 4.50
C VAL A 27 -16.01 -2.26 5.60
N ASP A 28 -17.30 -2.18 5.91
CA ASP A 28 -17.82 -1.29 6.97
C ASP A 28 -17.32 0.16 6.82
N ASP A 29 -17.46 0.75 5.63
CA ASP A 29 -16.97 2.08 5.26
C ASP A 29 -15.44 2.28 5.32
N CYS A 30 -14.65 1.27 5.71
CA CYS A 30 -13.19 1.27 5.62
C CYS A 30 -12.72 0.77 4.26
N ILE A 31 -11.63 1.33 3.75
CA ILE A 31 -10.95 0.94 2.52
C ILE A 31 -9.67 0.20 2.86
N PHE A 32 -9.52 -1.02 2.35
CA PHE A 32 -8.36 -1.87 2.61
C PHE A 32 -7.74 -2.40 1.33
N ILE A 33 -6.44 -2.67 1.39
CA ILE A 33 -5.77 -3.60 0.47
C ILE A 33 -6.19 -5.01 0.87
N SER A 34 -6.71 -5.79 -0.07
CA SER A 34 -7.31 -7.09 0.24
C SER A 34 -6.28 -8.06 0.83
N GLU A 35 -5.03 -8.01 0.35
CA GLU A 35 -3.95 -8.85 0.86
C GLU A 35 -3.57 -8.56 2.31
N PHE A 36 -3.86 -7.37 2.83
CA PHE A 36 -3.49 -6.97 4.19
C PHE A 36 -4.61 -7.14 5.22
N TYR A 37 -5.87 -7.19 4.76
CA TYR A 37 -7.02 -7.27 5.64
C TYR A 37 -7.35 -8.72 6.04
N ASN A 38 -7.44 -8.97 7.36
CA ASN A 38 -7.62 -10.31 7.92
C ASN A 38 -9.07 -10.64 8.32
N GLY A 39 -10.07 -9.88 7.89
CA GLY A 39 -11.47 -10.17 8.20
C GLY A 39 -11.93 -9.77 9.60
N ASN A 40 -11.14 -8.96 10.33
CA ASN A 40 -11.28 -8.65 11.75
C ASN A 40 -11.81 -7.23 12.04
N ILE A 41 -12.72 -6.72 11.21
CA ILE A 41 -13.23 -5.34 11.36
C ILE A 41 -13.92 -5.08 12.71
N MET A 42 -14.59 -6.08 13.27
CA MET A 42 -15.27 -5.93 14.57
C MET A 42 -14.26 -5.66 15.68
N GLU A 43 -13.15 -6.42 15.75
CA GLU A 43 -12.09 -6.19 16.73
C GLU A 43 -11.40 -4.83 16.51
N LEU A 44 -11.16 -4.46 15.25
CA LEU A 44 -10.52 -3.18 14.92
C LEU A 44 -11.39 -1.99 15.36
N ARG A 45 -12.71 -2.09 15.26
CA ARG A 45 -13.66 -1.06 15.74
C ARG A 45 -13.69 -0.93 17.26
N GLU A 46 -13.32 -1.96 18.01
CA GLU A 46 -13.17 -1.87 19.46
C GLU A 46 -11.86 -1.19 19.87
N LEU A 47 -10.80 -1.39 19.08
CA LEU A 47 -9.46 -0.86 19.37
C LEU A 47 -9.27 0.60 18.94
N TYR A 48 -9.84 0.99 17.80
CA TYR A 48 -9.63 2.29 17.19
C TYR A 48 -10.90 3.12 17.13
N LYS A 49 -10.75 4.43 17.36
CA LYS A 49 -11.89 5.36 17.46
C LYS A 49 -12.37 5.91 16.12
N ASN A 50 -11.57 5.78 15.07
CA ASN A 50 -11.87 6.38 13.78
C ASN A 50 -11.37 5.49 12.63
N THR A 51 -12.01 5.64 11.47
CA THR A 51 -11.72 4.87 10.25
C THR A 51 -10.29 5.10 9.76
N LYS A 52 -9.78 6.33 9.85
CA LYS A 52 -8.41 6.64 9.41
C LYS A 52 -7.37 5.78 10.11
N ASP A 53 -7.43 5.68 11.45
CA ASP A 53 -6.45 4.90 12.21
C ASP A 53 -6.57 3.40 11.92
N ILE A 54 -7.79 2.89 11.69
CA ILE A 54 -8.03 1.49 11.29
C ILE A 54 -7.38 1.21 9.94
N GLU A 55 -7.64 2.07 8.94
CA GLU A 55 -7.09 1.93 7.60
C GLU A 55 -5.58 2.06 7.59
N MET A 56 -5.04 3.05 8.30
CA MET A 56 -3.59 3.20 8.43
C MET A 56 -2.98 1.96 9.09
N PHE A 57 -3.58 1.42 10.15
CA PHE A 57 -3.06 0.23 10.82
C PHE A 57 -3.02 -0.98 9.88
N VAL A 58 -4.10 -1.23 9.15
CA VAL A 58 -4.20 -2.40 8.25
C VAL A 58 -3.36 -2.21 6.99
N ASN A 59 -3.34 -1.01 6.42
CA ASN A 59 -2.75 -0.76 5.09
C ASN A 59 -1.27 -0.35 5.13
N SER A 60 -0.68 -0.17 6.32
CA SER A 60 0.73 0.19 6.42
C SER A 60 1.63 -0.99 6.08
N TRP A 61 2.62 -0.74 5.23
CA TRP A 61 3.59 -1.75 4.82
C TRP A 61 4.98 -1.16 4.69
N SER A 62 5.93 -1.70 5.47
CA SER A 62 7.35 -1.38 5.36
C SER A 62 7.93 -1.84 4.02
N LEU A 63 8.53 -0.91 3.27
CA LEU A 63 9.22 -1.23 2.01
C LEU A 63 10.61 -1.84 2.24
N GLN A 64 11.17 -1.70 3.46
CA GLN A 64 12.42 -2.35 3.86
C GLN A 64 12.26 -3.87 3.87
N SER A 65 11.07 -4.37 4.19
CA SER A 65 10.77 -5.81 4.16
C SER A 65 11.02 -6.40 2.76
N LEU A 66 10.57 -5.70 1.71
CA LEU A 66 10.82 -6.13 0.32
C LEU A 66 12.31 -6.12 -0.03
N VAL A 67 13.04 -5.10 0.43
CA VAL A 67 14.49 -4.95 0.16
C VAL A 67 15.29 -6.06 0.84
N LYS A 68 14.91 -6.45 2.07
CA LYS A 68 15.55 -7.57 2.79
C LYS A 68 15.38 -8.90 2.06
N GLU A 69 14.28 -9.06 1.33
CA GLU A 69 13.99 -10.26 0.52
C GLU A 69 14.65 -10.21 -0.87
N CYS A 70 15.07 -9.03 -1.34
CA CYS A 70 15.74 -8.87 -2.64
C CYS A 70 17.27 -8.90 -2.49
N ASP A 71 17.90 -10.05 -2.75
CA ASP A 71 19.35 -10.30 -2.69
C ASP A 71 20.24 -9.39 -3.58
N VAL A 72 19.66 -8.52 -4.42
CA VAL A 72 20.36 -7.87 -5.55
C VAL A 72 20.44 -6.35 -5.44
N ILE A 73 19.82 -5.74 -4.43
CA ILE A 73 19.81 -4.27 -4.36
C ILE A 73 21.09 -3.80 -3.64
N ASN A 74 22.06 -3.28 -4.41
CA ASN A 74 22.98 -2.25 -3.90
C ASN A 74 22.12 -1.04 -3.53
N SER A 75 21.46 -1.11 -2.37
CA SER A 75 20.41 -0.19 -1.93
C SER A 75 21.04 1.10 -1.43
N SER A 76 21.52 1.94 -2.36
CA SER A 76 21.53 3.37 -2.09
C SER A 76 20.08 3.78 -1.78
N GLY A 77 19.88 4.55 -0.69
CA GLY A 77 18.55 4.95 -0.21
C GLY A 77 17.64 5.53 -1.31
N ASP A 78 18.24 6.17 -2.32
CA ASP A 78 17.59 6.73 -3.50
C ASP A 78 16.67 5.74 -4.24
N TYR A 79 17.01 4.45 -4.35
CA TYR A 79 16.16 3.50 -5.10
C TYR A 79 14.89 3.09 -4.35
N ILE A 80 14.96 2.97 -3.02
CA ILE A 80 13.81 2.61 -2.19
C ILE A 80 12.82 3.77 -2.18
N GLU A 81 13.30 5.00 -2.11
CA GLU A 81 12.46 6.19 -2.18
C GLU A 81 11.75 6.31 -3.54
N GLU A 82 12.46 6.11 -4.65
CA GLU A 82 11.85 6.12 -5.98
C GLU A 82 10.83 4.99 -6.17
N PHE A 83 11.10 3.81 -5.59
CA PHE A 83 10.15 2.71 -5.58
C PHE A 83 8.88 3.05 -4.76
N ALA A 84 9.06 3.67 -3.58
CA ALA A 84 7.95 4.15 -2.75
C ALA A 84 7.07 5.17 -3.49
N LYS A 85 7.69 6.12 -4.21
CA LYS A 85 6.98 7.10 -5.04
C LYS A 85 6.19 6.44 -6.16
N ALA A 86 6.73 5.38 -6.78
CA ALA A 86 6.01 4.62 -7.80
C ALA A 86 4.79 3.92 -7.22
N ILE A 87 4.92 3.25 -6.07
CA ILE A 87 3.78 2.63 -5.37
C ILE A 87 2.74 3.70 -5.03
N GLN A 88 3.16 4.79 -4.38
CA GLN A 88 2.28 5.89 -4.00
C GLN A 88 1.47 6.40 -5.20
N TYR A 89 2.14 6.63 -6.33
CA TYR A 89 1.50 7.08 -7.56
C TYR A 89 0.42 6.12 -8.05
N PHE A 90 0.75 4.83 -8.20
CA PHE A 90 -0.19 3.86 -8.76
C PHE A 90 -1.34 3.54 -7.80
N TRP A 91 -1.07 3.43 -6.50
CA TRP A 91 -2.11 3.26 -5.49
C TRP A 91 -3.03 4.48 -5.47
N GLN A 92 -2.50 5.70 -5.52
CA GLN A 92 -3.31 6.92 -5.54
C GLN A 92 -4.20 6.97 -6.80
N LEU A 93 -3.64 6.60 -7.97
CA LEU A 93 -4.41 6.51 -9.20
C LEU A 93 -5.54 5.47 -9.09
N ARG A 94 -5.25 4.31 -8.49
CA ARG A 94 -6.19 3.21 -8.29
C ARG A 94 -7.35 3.61 -7.38
N VAL A 95 -7.07 4.17 -6.20
CA VAL A 95 -8.13 4.58 -5.25
C VAL A 95 -8.96 5.73 -5.81
N ASN A 96 -8.37 6.68 -6.54
CA ASN A 96 -9.12 7.75 -7.22
C ASN A 96 -10.06 7.21 -8.31
N SER A 97 -9.64 6.15 -9.00
CA SER A 97 -10.49 5.50 -10.01
C SER A 97 -11.63 4.70 -9.40
N LEU A 98 -11.41 4.04 -8.26
CA LEU A 98 -12.41 3.20 -7.60
C LEU A 98 -13.40 4.01 -6.76
N PHE A 99 -12.92 5.06 -6.08
CA PHE A 99 -13.69 5.86 -5.13
C PHE A 99 -13.56 7.37 -5.43
N PRO A 100 -14.01 7.83 -6.61
CA PRO A 100 -13.78 9.20 -7.07
C PRO A 100 -14.42 10.30 -6.19
N SER A 101 -15.38 9.94 -5.32
CA SER A 101 -16.05 10.86 -4.40
C SER A 101 -15.46 10.88 -2.99
N ARG A 102 -14.43 10.06 -2.70
CA ARG A 102 -13.81 9.96 -1.37
C ARG A 102 -12.45 10.65 -1.39
N ASP A 103 -12.12 11.36 -0.30
CA ASP A 103 -10.79 11.93 -0.12
C ASP A 103 -9.86 10.86 0.47
N ILE A 104 -9.29 10.02 -0.39
CA ILE A 104 -8.34 8.96 -0.03
C ILE A 104 -6.93 9.44 -0.33
N VAL A 105 -6.03 9.24 0.63
CA VAL A 105 -4.62 9.59 0.52
C VAL A 105 -3.78 8.33 0.58
N VAL A 106 -2.82 8.24 -0.33
CA VAL A 106 -1.69 7.33 -0.21
C VAL A 106 -0.48 8.13 0.29
N GLU A 107 0.05 7.74 1.44
CA GLU A 107 1.13 8.43 2.13
C GLU A 107 2.36 7.52 2.18
N ILE A 108 3.53 8.12 1.95
CA ILE A 108 4.83 7.48 2.21
C ILE A 108 5.55 8.29 3.30
N GLY A 109 6.21 7.61 4.22
CA GLY A 109 6.91 8.24 5.34
C GLY A 109 7.64 7.22 6.21
N GLU A 110 8.52 7.70 7.08
CA GLU A 110 9.27 6.84 7.98
C GLU A 110 8.38 6.35 9.15
N GLU A 111 8.44 5.07 9.44
CA GLU A 111 7.87 4.43 10.63
C GLU A 111 6.37 4.67 10.85
N ILE A 112 5.61 4.79 9.75
CA ILE A 112 4.15 4.95 9.82
C ILE A 112 3.54 3.75 10.55
N MET A 113 2.72 4.02 11.56
CA MET A 113 2.11 2.99 12.43
C MET A 113 3.12 2.06 13.14
N GLY A 114 4.38 2.47 13.26
CA GLY A 114 5.43 1.69 13.92
C GLY A 114 6.09 0.62 13.04
N GLU A 115 5.82 0.64 11.73
CA GLU A 115 6.54 -0.16 10.74
C GLU A 115 8.04 0.21 10.71
N GLU A 116 8.89 -0.70 10.24
CA GLU A 116 10.33 -0.44 10.19
C GLU A 116 10.68 0.39 8.94
N GLY A 117 11.16 1.62 9.10
CA GLY A 117 11.66 2.48 8.02
C GLY A 117 10.57 3.05 7.08
N LEU A 118 10.98 3.45 5.87
CA LEU A 118 10.10 3.96 4.80
C LEU A 118 8.92 3.03 4.52
N THR A 119 7.75 3.52 4.88
CA THR A 119 6.48 2.80 4.88
C THR A 119 5.51 3.50 3.94
N VAL A 120 4.70 2.72 3.24
CA VAL A 120 3.55 3.21 2.47
C VAL A 120 2.26 2.83 3.19
N THR A 121 1.25 3.71 3.15
CA THR A 121 -0.07 3.44 3.69
C THR A 121 -1.15 4.13 2.84
N LEU A 122 -2.41 3.72 3.00
CA LEU A 122 -3.55 4.42 2.42
C LEU A 122 -4.70 4.54 3.43
N TYR A 123 -5.36 5.69 3.41
CA TYR A 123 -6.48 5.98 4.30
C TYR A 123 -7.36 7.11 3.77
N GLN A 124 -8.60 7.15 4.23
CA GLN A 124 -9.55 8.23 4.02
C GLN A 124 -9.24 9.40 4.96
N LYS A 125 -9.05 10.60 4.39
CA LYS A 125 -9.17 11.84 5.16
C LYS A 125 -10.63 11.97 5.58
N GLY A 126 -10.86 11.98 6.89
CA GLY A 126 -12.18 11.75 7.49
C GLY A 126 -13.34 12.45 6.77
N GLN A 127 -14.45 11.74 6.63
CA GLN A 127 -15.67 12.34 6.07
C GLN A 127 -16.13 13.48 6.98
N PRO A 128 -16.44 14.68 6.46
CA PRO A 128 -17.21 15.64 7.24
C PRO A 128 -18.50 14.96 7.67
N LYS A 129 -18.74 14.91 8.99
CA LYS A 129 -20.03 14.49 9.55
C LYS A 129 -21.14 15.43 9.11
#